data_AF-A0A8J3TNL0-F1
#
_entry.id   AF-A0A8J3TNL0-F1
#
_cell.length_a   1.000
_cell.length_b   1.000
_cell.length_c   1.000
_cell.angle_alpha   90.00
_cell.angle_beta   90.00
_cell.angle_gamma   90.00
#
_symmetry.space_group_name_H-M   'P 1'
#
loop_
_entity.id
_entity.type
_entity.pdbx_description
1 polymer ?
#
loop_
_entity_poly.entity_id
_entity_poly.type
_entity_poly.pdbx_seq_one_letter_code
_entity_poly.pdbx_strand_id
1 'polypeptide(L)'
;MGAKTGLLIHAEGDVADALQARPALDRDACRRLISRMSAGKQITQIEDGTLGDDVYPPKGTVYLGCFPGLDIITGQHLMIDRPSLLAAEYVAHDGRRTYLHAMHSVVDWLAFGVWHDGTLVRALSLAPDEGIIENVGEVMPFEVPYWAEDHPVEAEFGEEPYPFPFHPLDLGEAALERFFGFCVEGSSSDFDDFADIDPFEIPLMGFRLTDAE
;
A
#
# COMPACT_ATOMS: atom_id res chain seq x y z
N MET A 1 -18.66 6.02 -1.09
CA MET A 1 -17.49 5.30 -1.63
C MET A 1 -16.36 5.74 -0.72
N GLY A 2 -15.62 4.82 -0.11
CA GLY A 2 -14.56 5.19 0.84
C GLY A 2 -13.24 4.57 0.42
N ALA A 3 -12.13 5.17 0.86
CA ALA A 3 -10.80 4.75 0.48
C ALA A 3 -10.50 3.31 0.86
N LYS A 4 -9.93 2.60 -0.12
CA LYS A 4 -9.39 1.26 0.07
C LYS A 4 -8.09 1.16 -0.69
N THR A 5 -7.16 0.43 -0.11
CA THR A 5 -5.90 0.11 -0.78
C THR A 5 -5.57 -1.36 -0.54
N GLY A 6 -4.98 -1.98 -1.56
CA GLY A 6 -4.27 -3.25 -1.41
C GLY A 6 -3.05 -3.14 -2.32
N LEU A 7 -1.97 -2.61 -1.76
CA LEU A 7 -0.81 -2.12 -2.49
C LEU A 7 0.46 -2.74 -1.93
N LEU A 8 1.33 -3.20 -2.82
CA LEU A 8 2.65 -3.72 -2.50
C LEU A 8 3.67 -3.16 -3.49
N ILE A 9 4.76 -2.61 -2.97
CA ILE A 9 5.81 -1.98 -3.77
C ILE A 9 7.17 -2.58 -3.43
N HIS A 10 7.96 -2.93 -4.45
CA HIS A 10 9.37 -3.26 -4.33
C HIS A 10 10.22 -2.13 -4.89
N ALA A 11 11.19 -1.60 -4.13
CA ALA A 11 11.96 -0.44 -4.55
C ALA A 11 13.46 -0.55 -4.19
N GLU A 12 14.34 -0.21 -5.14
CA GLU A 12 15.79 -0.07 -4.90
C GLU A 12 16.14 1.22 -4.13
N GLY A 13 15.35 2.28 -4.34
CA GLY A 13 15.56 3.60 -3.77
C GLY A 13 14.26 4.24 -3.27
N ASP A 14 14.20 5.57 -3.35
CA ASP A 14 12.97 6.31 -3.04
C ASP A 14 11.93 6.09 -4.14
N VAL A 15 10.71 5.71 -3.74
CA VAL A 15 9.62 5.40 -4.68
C VAL A 15 9.16 6.64 -5.40
N ALA A 16 9.10 7.77 -4.69
CA ALA A 16 8.57 8.99 -5.23
C ALA A 16 9.51 9.55 -6.31
N ASP A 17 10.81 9.56 -6.05
CA ASP A 17 11.83 9.93 -7.05
C ASP A 17 11.71 9.07 -8.33
N ALA A 18 11.51 7.75 -8.17
CA ALA A 18 11.37 6.83 -9.29
C ALA A 18 10.12 7.10 -10.13
N LEU A 19 8.99 7.43 -9.49
CA LEU A 19 7.73 7.75 -10.18
C LEU A 19 7.73 9.15 -10.81
N GLN A 20 8.33 10.14 -10.16
CA GLN A 20 8.48 11.50 -10.70
C GLN A 20 9.27 11.53 -12.01
N ALA A 21 10.22 10.60 -12.20
CA ALA A 21 10.96 10.46 -13.45
C ALA A 21 10.07 10.02 -14.64
N ARG A 22 8.80 9.68 -14.39
CA ARG A 22 7.81 9.18 -15.36
C ARG A 22 8.39 8.08 -16.27
N PRO A 23 8.94 7.00 -15.68
CA PRO A 23 9.52 5.93 -16.47
C PRO A 23 8.46 5.22 -17.31
N ALA A 24 8.89 4.70 -18.46
CA ALA A 24 8.02 3.88 -19.28
C ALA A 24 7.75 2.53 -18.60
N LEU A 25 6.49 2.09 -18.64
CA LEU A 25 6.06 0.79 -18.13
C LEU A 25 6.74 -0.36 -18.89
N ASP A 26 7.54 -1.18 -18.19
CA ASP A 26 8.12 -2.40 -18.73
C ASP A 26 7.09 -3.54 -18.67
N ARG A 27 6.36 -3.68 -19.78
CA ARG A 27 5.31 -4.70 -19.91
C ARG A 27 5.84 -6.14 -19.84
N ASP A 28 7.05 -6.38 -20.33
CA ASP A 28 7.62 -7.72 -20.29
C ASP A 28 8.08 -8.07 -18.88
N ALA A 29 8.55 -7.09 -18.09
CA ALA A 29 8.77 -7.25 -16.67
C ALA A 29 7.46 -7.57 -15.92
N CYS A 30 6.36 -6.86 -16.19
CA CYS A 30 5.05 -7.17 -15.59
C CYS A 30 4.63 -8.62 -15.87
N ARG A 31 4.76 -9.09 -17.12
CA ARG A 31 4.44 -10.47 -17.50
C ARG A 31 5.30 -11.49 -16.77
N ARG A 32 6.60 -11.22 -16.58
CA ARG A 32 7.49 -12.08 -15.80
C ARG A 32 7.10 -12.07 -14.31
N LEU A 33 6.77 -10.91 -13.77
CA LEU A 33 6.37 -10.74 -12.36
C LEU A 33 5.09 -11.52 -12.05
N ILE A 34 4.00 -11.31 -12.81
CA ILE A 34 2.74 -12.02 -12.58
C ILE A 34 2.89 -13.54 -12.71
N SER A 35 3.74 -13.99 -13.65
CA SER A 35 3.99 -15.41 -13.86
C SER A 35 4.70 -16.07 -12.69
N ARG A 36 5.54 -15.32 -11.95
CA ARG A 36 6.20 -15.81 -10.72
C ARG A 36 5.23 -15.85 -9.54
N MET A 37 4.42 -14.81 -9.38
CA MET A 37 3.54 -14.63 -8.22
C MET A 37 2.31 -15.53 -8.24
N SER A 38 1.82 -15.86 -9.44
CA SER A 38 0.54 -16.57 -9.62
C SER A 38 0.74 -18.04 -10.03
N ALA A 39 1.71 -18.72 -9.43
CA ALA A 39 1.98 -20.13 -9.71
C ALA A 39 0.73 -21.00 -9.47
N GLY A 40 0.33 -21.79 -10.47
CA GLY A 40 -0.86 -22.65 -10.41
C GLY A 40 -2.19 -21.93 -10.64
N LYS A 41 -2.19 -20.64 -11.00
CA LYS A 41 -3.37 -19.92 -11.46
C LYS A 41 -3.36 -19.77 -12.96
N GLN A 42 -4.54 -19.71 -13.57
CA GLN A 42 -4.70 -19.25 -14.93
C GLN A 42 -4.65 -17.72 -14.95
N ILE A 43 -3.77 -17.16 -15.80
CA ILE A 43 -3.53 -15.72 -15.93
C ILE A 43 -4.14 -15.26 -17.25
N THR A 44 -5.06 -14.30 -17.19
CA THR A 44 -5.63 -13.65 -18.38
C THR A 44 -5.31 -12.15 -18.32
N GLN A 45 -4.62 -11.62 -19.33
CA GLN A 45 -4.43 -10.17 -19.43
C GLN A 45 -5.79 -9.50 -19.70
N ILE A 46 -6.07 -8.41 -18.99
CA ILE A 46 -7.26 -7.57 -19.18
C ILE A 46 -6.85 -6.17 -19.65
N GLU A 47 -7.78 -5.22 -19.63
CA GLU A 47 -7.48 -3.81 -19.92
C GLU A 47 -6.44 -3.26 -18.93
N ASP A 48 -5.62 -2.34 -19.42
CA ASP A 48 -4.68 -1.60 -18.57
C ASP A 48 -5.43 -0.58 -17.70
N GLY A 49 -4.74 -0.10 -16.67
CA GLY A 49 -5.32 0.78 -15.67
C GLY A 49 -4.34 1.85 -15.20
N THR A 50 -4.72 2.54 -14.14
CA THR A 50 -3.88 3.54 -13.48
C THR A 50 -3.73 3.18 -12.00
N LEU A 51 -2.67 3.64 -11.34
CA LEU A 51 -2.53 3.41 -9.91
C LEU A 51 -3.70 4.02 -9.13
N GLY A 52 -4.17 5.20 -9.51
CA GLY A 52 -5.30 5.87 -8.87
C GLY A 52 -6.61 5.08 -8.96
N ASP A 53 -6.96 4.61 -10.16
CA ASP A 53 -8.21 3.86 -10.38
C ASP A 53 -8.14 2.42 -9.84
N ASP A 54 -6.95 1.82 -9.86
CA ASP A 54 -6.75 0.40 -9.63
C ASP A 54 -5.88 0.09 -8.40
N VAL A 55 -5.76 1.02 -7.43
CA VAL A 55 -5.10 0.77 -6.12
C VAL A 55 -5.82 -0.31 -5.30
N TYR A 56 -7.12 -0.49 -5.56
CA TYR A 56 -7.95 -1.52 -4.94
C TYR A 56 -8.90 -2.16 -5.97
N PRO A 57 -8.38 -3.05 -6.85
CA PRO A 57 -9.17 -3.62 -7.92
C PRO A 57 -10.14 -4.68 -7.37
N PRO A 58 -11.13 -5.14 -8.17
CA PRO A 58 -12.03 -6.22 -7.78
C PRO A 58 -11.29 -7.52 -7.42
N LYS A 59 -11.93 -8.36 -6.59
CA LYS A 59 -11.38 -9.68 -6.23
C LYS A 59 -11.05 -10.51 -7.47
N GLY A 60 -9.86 -11.13 -7.47
CA GLY A 60 -9.36 -11.93 -8.59
C GLY A 60 -8.72 -11.09 -9.71
N THR A 61 -8.64 -9.76 -9.53
CA THR A 61 -7.90 -8.87 -10.42
C THR A 61 -6.63 -8.38 -9.72
N VAL A 62 -5.56 -8.26 -10.49
CA VAL A 62 -4.26 -7.72 -10.07
C VAL A 62 -3.78 -6.75 -11.13
N TYR A 63 -3.28 -5.59 -10.71
CA TYR A 63 -2.58 -4.68 -11.61
C TYR A 63 -1.11 -4.58 -11.23
N LEU A 64 -0.25 -4.51 -12.25
CA LEU A 64 1.20 -4.46 -12.09
C LEU A 64 1.83 -3.29 -12.83
N GLY A 65 2.72 -2.57 -12.16
CA GLY A 65 3.59 -1.55 -12.75
C GLY A 65 5.05 -1.90 -12.54
N CYS A 66 5.77 -2.30 -13.59
CA CYS A 66 7.21 -2.51 -13.52
C CYS A 66 7.95 -1.35 -14.19
N PHE A 67 8.86 -0.74 -13.44
CA PHE A 67 9.68 0.39 -13.85
C PHE A 67 11.14 0.15 -13.42
N PRO A 68 12.12 0.93 -13.90
CA PRO A 68 13.50 0.78 -13.45
C PRO A 68 13.63 0.89 -11.93
N GLY A 69 14.02 -0.20 -11.27
CA GLY A 69 14.21 -0.26 -9.81
C GLY A 69 12.94 -0.26 -8.97
N LEU A 70 11.75 -0.34 -9.59
CA LEU A 70 10.46 -0.21 -8.92
C LEU A 70 9.43 -1.20 -9.51
N ASP A 71 8.84 -2.03 -8.65
CA ASP A 71 7.68 -2.85 -9.00
C ASP A 71 6.49 -2.45 -8.12
N ILE A 72 5.31 -2.31 -8.72
CA ILE A 72 4.03 -2.01 -8.08
C ILE A 72 3.09 -3.18 -8.33
N ILE A 73 2.44 -3.67 -7.27
CA ILE A 73 1.42 -4.71 -7.31
C ILE A 73 0.19 -4.20 -6.55
N THR A 74 -0.99 -4.28 -7.18
CA THR A 74 -2.25 -3.98 -6.52
C THR A 74 -3.19 -5.20 -6.52
N GLY A 75 -3.97 -5.36 -5.46
CA GLY A 75 -4.97 -6.43 -5.37
C GLY A 75 -5.47 -6.70 -3.97
N GLN A 76 -6.72 -7.19 -3.87
CA GLN A 76 -7.35 -7.46 -2.57
C GLN A 76 -6.68 -8.59 -1.77
N HIS A 77 -5.88 -9.43 -2.44
CA HIS A 77 -5.10 -10.49 -1.78
C HIS A 77 -4.01 -9.94 -0.85
N LEU A 78 -3.68 -8.64 -0.97
CA LEU A 78 -2.74 -7.93 -0.12
C LEU A 78 -3.40 -7.35 1.14
N MET A 79 -4.73 -7.39 1.27
CA MET A 79 -5.43 -6.99 2.49
C MET A 79 -5.32 -8.09 3.55
N ILE A 80 -4.21 -8.08 4.29
CA ILE A 80 -3.94 -9.03 5.38
C ILE A 80 -3.84 -8.30 6.72
N ASP A 81 -4.47 -8.85 7.76
CA ASP A 81 -4.53 -8.22 9.09
C ASP A 81 -3.16 -8.13 9.78
N ARG A 82 -2.24 -9.04 9.43
CA ARG A 82 -0.88 -9.11 9.99
C ARG A 82 0.14 -9.02 8.86
N PRO A 83 0.60 -7.81 8.50
CA PRO A 83 1.68 -7.61 7.53
C PRO A 83 2.87 -8.55 7.71
N SER A 84 3.29 -8.87 8.94
CA SER A 84 4.41 -9.79 9.18
C SER A 84 4.23 -11.20 8.64
N LEU A 85 2.98 -11.60 8.36
CA LEU A 85 2.62 -12.90 7.79
C LEU A 85 2.47 -12.87 6.26
N LEU A 86 2.83 -11.75 5.61
CA LEU A 86 2.88 -11.66 4.16
C LEU A 86 3.71 -12.82 3.60
N ALA A 87 3.15 -13.52 2.62
CA ALA A 87 3.79 -14.70 2.07
C ALA A 87 5.13 -14.32 1.42
N ALA A 88 6.17 -15.12 1.65
CA ALA A 88 7.56 -14.77 1.34
C ALA A 88 7.78 -14.48 -0.16
N GLU A 89 6.97 -15.06 -1.04
CA GLU A 89 7.00 -14.79 -2.49
C GLU A 89 6.65 -13.35 -2.88
N TYR A 90 6.00 -12.59 -1.98
CA TYR A 90 5.70 -11.18 -2.14
C TYR A 90 6.79 -10.27 -1.56
N VAL A 91 7.78 -10.80 -0.86
CA VAL A 91 8.85 -10.01 -0.24
C VAL A 91 10.11 -10.06 -1.12
N ALA A 92 10.71 -8.91 -1.41
CA ALA A 92 11.93 -8.83 -2.21
C ALA A 92 13.17 -9.25 -1.39
N HIS A 93 14.03 -10.07 -1.99
CA HIS A 93 15.27 -10.63 -1.39
C HIS A 93 16.52 -10.31 -2.23
N ASP A 94 16.51 -9.16 -2.90
CA ASP A 94 17.55 -8.71 -3.83
C ASP A 94 18.12 -7.33 -3.42
N GLY A 95 18.13 -7.05 -2.11
CA GLY A 95 18.57 -5.77 -1.55
C GLY A 95 17.52 -4.64 -1.60
N ARG A 96 16.38 -4.86 -2.27
CA ARG A 96 15.28 -3.89 -2.34
C ARG A 96 14.51 -3.78 -1.02
N ARG A 97 13.81 -2.66 -0.87
CA ARG A 97 12.75 -2.51 0.13
C ARG A 97 11.45 -3.09 -0.39
N THR A 98 10.64 -3.62 0.51
CA THR A 98 9.25 -3.97 0.24
C THR A 98 8.36 -3.16 1.16
N TYR A 99 7.33 -2.53 0.59
CA TYR A 99 6.29 -1.82 1.33
C TYR A 99 4.97 -2.50 1.04
N LEU A 100 4.23 -2.88 2.09
CA LEU A 100 2.83 -3.29 2.01
C LEU A 100 2.00 -2.17 2.59
N HIS A 101 0.91 -1.82 1.93
CA HIS A 101 -0.09 -0.90 2.45
C HIS A 101 -1.50 -1.43 2.13
N ALA A 102 -2.32 -1.54 3.17
CA ALA A 102 -3.71 -1.94 3.06
C ALA A 102 -4.57 -1.08 3.98
N MET A 103 -5.70 -0.61 3.45
CA MET A 103 -6.60 0.29 4.18
C MET A 103 -8.04 0.00 3.80
N HIS A 104 -8.96 0.13 4.77
CA HIS A 104 -10.39 -0.06 4.54
C HIS A 104 -11.24 0.89 5.39
N SER A 105 -11.71 1.99 4.79
CA SER A 105 -12.42 3.06 5.50
C SER A 105 -13.79 2.69 6.10
N VAL A 106 -14.41 1.59 5.68
CA VAL A 106 -15.69 1.16 6.31
C VAL A 106 -15.50 0.70 7.75
N VAL A 107 -14.30 0.26 8.11
CA VAL A 107 -13.96 -0.30 9.43
C VAL A 107 -12.78 0.42 10.06
N ASP A 108 -12.43 1.60 9.52
CA ASP A 108 -11.26 2.40 9.91
C ASP A 108 -10.00 1.55 10.13
N TRP A 109 -9.74 0.64 9.20
CA TRP A 109 -8.62 -0.27 9.30
C TRP A 109 -7.43 0.22 8.48
N LEU A 110 -6.26 0.23 9.12
CA LEU A 110 -4.96 0.42 8.49
C LEU A 110 -4.08 -0.80 8.80
N ALA A 111 -3.38 -1.29 7.78
CA ALA A 111 -2.21 -2.12 7.95
C ALA A 111 -1.10 -1.72 6.98
N PHE A 112 0.14 -1.64 7.47
CA PHE A 112 1.31 -1.52 6.60
C PHE A 112 2.49 -2.34 7.11
N GLY A 113 3.36 -2.72 6.20
CA GLY A 113 4.59 -3.44 6.49
C GLY A 113 5.76 -2.91 5.68
N VAL A 114 6.95 -2.91 6.27
CA VAL A 114 8.20 -2.53 5.62
C VAL A 114 9.22 -3.62 5.83
N TRP A 115 9.83 -4.08 4.74
CA TRP A 115 10.96 -4.99 4.75
C TRP A 115 12.15 -4.37 4.02
N HIS A 116 13.33 -4.85 4.37
CA HIS A 116 14.55 -4.63 3.61
C HIS A 116 15.27 -5.96 3.42
N ASP A 117 15.50 -6.33 2.16
CA ASP A 117 16.18 -7.58 1.79
C ASP A 117 15.59 -8.81 2.51
N GLY A 118 14.27 -8.98 2.43
CA GLY A 118 13.55 -10.08 3.07
C GLY A 118 13.31 -9.93 4.58
N THR A 119 13.96 -8.97 5.24
CA THR A 119 13.88 -8.83 6.70
C THR A 119 12.83 -7.79 7.07
N LEU A 120 11.89 -8.16 7.94
CA LEU A 120 10.86 -7.24 8.45
C LEU A 120 11.52 -6.14 9.31
N VAL A 121 11.23 -4.89 8.96
CA VAL A 121 11.70 -3.68 9.66
C VAL A 121 10.59 -3.11 10.55
N ARG A 122 9.37 -3.00 10.02
CA ARG A 122 8.20 -2.44 10.69
C ARG A 122 6.94 -3.13 10.21
N ALA A 123 6.01 -3.44 11.11
CA ALA A 123 4.65 -3.81 10.76
C ALA A 123 3.67 -3.18 11.75
N LEU A 124 2.61 -2.57 11.24
CA LEU A 124 1.53 -1.99 12.04
C LEU A 124 0.20 -2.44 11.45
N SER A 125 -0.76 -2.78 12.31
CA SER A 125 -2.15 -3.03 11.95
C SER A 125 -3.05 -2.65 13.12
N LEU A 126 -4.06 -1.82 12.86
CA LEU A 126 -5.04 -1.42 13.86
C LEU A 126 -6.40 -1.11 13.23
N ALA A 127 -7.46 -1.39 13.98
CA ALA A 127 -8.83 -0.99 13.71
C ALA A 127 -9.55 -0.69 15.03
N PRO A 128 -10.50 0.25 15.09
CA PRO A 128 -11.16 0.65 16.33
C PRO A 128 -11.79 -0.53 17.09
N ASP A 129 -12.47 -1.42 16.36
CA ASP A 129 -13.18 -2.57 16.92
C ASP A 129 -12.24 -3.68 17.42
N GLU A 130 -11.01 -3.75 16.89
CA GLU A 130 -10.04 -4.82 17.17
C GLU A 130 -8.84 -4.36 18.03
N GLY A 131 -8.66 -3.04 18.18
CA GLY A 131 -7.47 -2.48 18.80
C GLY A 131 -6.22 -2.60 17.90
N ILE A 132 -5.06 -2.68 18.53
CA ILE A 132 -3.78 -2.91 17.84
C ILE A 132 -3.66 -4.41 17.55
N ILE A 133 -3.82 -4.79 16.28
CA ILE A 133 -3.72 -6.17 15.80
C ILE A 133 -2.24 -6.58 15.70
N GLU A 134 -1.39 -5.68 15.20
CA GLU A 134 0.05 -5.87 15.07
C GLU A 134 0.80 -4.56 15.29
N ASN A 135 1.92 -4.62 16.01
CA ASN A 135 2.84 -3.49 16.20
C ASN A 135 4.26 -4.03 16.45
N VAL A 136 5.03 -4.16 15.38
CA VAL A 136 6.38 -4.76 15.36
C VAL A 136 7.36 -3.77 14.77
N GLY A 137 8.57 -3.70 15.33
CA GLY A 137 9.63 -2.79 14.89
C GLY A 137 9.58 -1.42 15.57
N GLU A 138 10.55 -0.58 15.26
CA GLU A 138 10.64 0.78 15.80
C GLU A 138 9.65 1.71 15.08
N VAL A 139 8.93 2.53 15.85
CA VAL A 139 8.03 3.57 15.33
C VAL A 139 8.79 4.48 14.37
N MET A 140 8.30 4.62 13.15
CA MET A 140 8.94 5.47 12.14
C MET A 140 8.71 6.95 12.43
N PRO A 141 9.61 7.86 12.00
CA PRO A 141 9.51 9.28 12.33
C PRO A 141 8.17 9.95 11.97
N PHE A 142 7.54 9.55 10.87
CA PHE A 142 6.25 10.10 10.45
C PHE A 142 5.07 9.62 11.33
N GLU A 143 5.23 8.50 12.02
CA GLU A 143 4.21 7.97 12.95
C GLU A 143 4.24 8.72 14.29
N VAL A 144 5.38 9.33 14.66
CA VAL A 144 5.60 9.92 16.01
C VAL A 144 4.52 10.93 16.40
N PRO A 145 4.11 11.90 15.56
CA PRO A 145 3.06 12.86 15.91
C PRO A 145 1.72 12.19 16.25
N TYR A 146 1.36 11.13 15.53
CA TYR A 146 0.14 10.36 15.75
C TYR A 146 0.16 9.71 17.14
N TRP A 147 1.26 9.03 17.49
CA TRP A 147 1.40 8.42 18.83
C TRP A 147 1.54 9.43 19.97
N ALA A 148 1.89 10.69 19.66
CA ALA A 148 2.02 11.77 20.63
C ALA A 148 0.70 12.51 20.92
N GLU A 149 -0.43 12.08 20.35
CA GLU A 149 -1.75 12.73 20.46
C GLU A 149 -1.85 14.09 19.76
N ASP A 150 -0.95 14.39 18.80
CA ASP A 150 -0.98 15.64 18.03
C ASP A 150 -2.05 15.64 16.92
N HIS A 151 -2.72 14.49 16.69
CA HIS A 151 -3.78 14.30 15.69
C HIS A 151 -5.05 13.69 16.31
N PRO A 152 -5.70 14.33 17.30
CA PRO A 152 -6.83 13.75 18.01
C PRO A 152 -8.07 13.64 17.12
N VAL A 153 -8.80 12.53 17.25
CA VAL A 153 -10.14 12.40 16.66
C VAL A 153 -11.13 13.21 17.51
N GLU A 154 -11.75 14.22 16.92
CA GLU A 154 -12.79 15.00 17.60
C GLU A 154 -14.04 14.13 17.79
N ALA A 155 -14.38 13.83 19.04
CA ALA A 155 -15.62 13.13 19.36
C ALA A 155 -16.83 14.04 19.14
N GLU A 156 -17.82 13.58 18.38
CA GLU A 156 -19.09 14.30 18.25
C GLU A 156 -19.88 14.29 19.58
N PHE A 157 -20.75 15.28 19.76
CA PHE A 157 -21.46 15.46 21.03
C PHE A 157 -22.42 14.28 21.30
N GLY A 158 -22.09 13.47 22.30
CA GLY A 158 -22.89 12.31 22.71
C GLY A 158 -22.38 10.97 22.18
N GLU A 159 -21.26 10.97 21.46
CA GLU A 159 -20.57 9.74 21.03
C GLU A 159 -19.50 9.32 22.06
N GLU A 160 -19.19 8.01 22.05
CA GLU A 160 -18.07 7.52 22.84
C GLU A 160 -16.75 8.02 22.25
N PRO A 161 -15.74 8.32 23.07
CA PRO A 161 -14.43 8.71 22.57
C PRO A 161 -13.85 7.65 21.63
N TYR A 162 -13.22 8.10 20.54
CA TYR A 162 -12.53 7.22 19.62
C TYR A 162 -11.45 6.41 20.37
N PRO A 163 -11.28 5.10 20.11
CA PRO A 163 -10.43 4.23 20.95
C PRO A 163 -8.93 4.46 20.77
N PHE A 164 -8.53 5.27 19.79
CA PHE A 164 -7.15 5.61 19.48
C PHE A 164 -6.89 7.11 19.60
N PRO A 165 -5.62 7.50 19.82
CA PRO A 165 -5.22 8.90 19.85
C PRO A 165 -5.28 9.61 18.48
N PHE A 166 -5.54 8.86 17.40
CA PHE A 166 -5.68 9.34 16.03
C PHE A 166 -6.58 8.42 15.21
N HIS A 167 -7.04 8.90 14.05
CA HIS A 167 -7.81 8.09 13.11
C HIS A 167 -6.86 7.19 12.29
N PRO A 168 -7.06 5.86 12.22
CA PRO A 168 -6.15 4.97 11.49
C PRO A 168 -6.03 5.32 10.01
N LEU A 169 -7.09 5.86 9.40
CA LEU A 169 -7.03 6.31 8.00
C LEU A 169 -6.12 7.54 7.81
N ASP A 170 -6.04 8.45 8.78
CA ASP A 170 -5.14 9.61 8.70
C ASP A 170 -3.68 9.16 8.72
N LEU A 171 -3.35 8.18 9.57
CA LEU A 171 -2.02 7.57 9.55
C LEU A 171 -1.78 6.77 8.27
N GLY A 172 -2.82 6.19 7.68
CA GLY A 172 -2.76 5.45 6.41
C GLY A 172 -2.42 6.36 5.23
N GLU A 173 -3.09 7.50 5.12
CA GLU A 173 -2.78 8.50 4.10
C GLU A 173 -1.35 9.04 4.27
N ALA A 174 -0.93 9.35 5.51
CA ALA A 174 0.46 9.75 5.77
C ALA A 174 1.49 8.65 5.44
N ALA A 175 1.12 7.38 5.60
CA ALA A 175 1.96 6.26 5.18
C ALA A 175 2.07 6.17 3.66
N LEU A 176 0.96 6.34 2.92
CA LEU A 176 0.97 6.40 1.45
C LEU A 176 1.86 7.53 0.95
N GLU A 177 1.70 8.72 1.52
CA GLU A 177 2.50 9.89 1.16
C GLU A 177 3.98 9.65 1.48
N ARG A 178 4.28 9.15 2.68
CA ARG A 178 5.65 8.95 3.12
C ARG A 178 6.38 7.87 2.35
N PHE A 179 5.69 6.79 1.98
CA PHE A 179 6.30 5.66 1.29
C PHE A 179 6.32 5.85 -0.22
N PHE A 180 5.31 6.50 -0.79
CA PHE A 180 5.03 6.47 -2.23
C PHE A 180 4.85 7.85 -2.86
N GLY A 181 4.67 8.91 -2.07
CA GLY A 181 4.51 10.29 -2.54
C GLY A 181 3.13 10.60 -3.14
N PHE A 182 2.07 9.92 -2.71
CA PHE A 182 0.70 10.26 -3.09
C PHE A 182 -0.29 9.88 -1.99
N CYS A 183 -1.52 10.42 -2.06
CA CYS A 183 -2.65 10.10 -1.19
C CYS A 183 -3.86 9.61 -2.02
N VAL A 184 -4.83 8.94 -1.39
CA VAL A 184 -6.05 8.46 -2.06
C VAL A 184 -7.24 9.40 -1.85
N GLU A 185 -7.50 9.84 -0.62
CA GLU A 185 -8.61 10.76 -0.31
C GLU A 185 -8.18 12.18 0.14
N GLY A 186 -6.90 12.40 0.43
CA GLY A 186 -6.35 13.70 0.85
C GLY A 186 -5.79 14.56 -0.30
N SER A 187 -5.70 15.88 -0.09
CA SER A 187 -4.81 16.73 -0.90
C SER A 187 -3.39 16.62 -0.35
N SER A 188 -2.39 16.47 -1.23
CA SER A 188 -0.94 16.40 -0.95
C SER A 188 -0.34 17.64 -0.25
N SER A 189 -1.18 18.52 0.32
CA SER A 189 -0.84 19.87 0.75
C SER A 189 -0.61 20.04 2.25
N ASP A 190 -0.81 19.01 3.08
CA ASP A 190 -0.58 19.14 4.52
C ASP A 190 0.89 18.94 4.91
N PHE A 191 1.72 18.45 3.98
CA PHE A 191 3.16 18.30 4.16
C PHE A 191 3.93 18.97 3.01
N ASP A 192 4.43 20.19 3.26
CA ASP A 192 5.06 21.10 2.28
C ASP A 192 6.28 20.54 1.49
N ASP A 193 6.79 19.34 1.82
CA ASP A 193 8.05 18.78 1.29
C ASP A 193 7.88 17.51 0.43
N PHE A 194 6.65 17.05 0.14
CA PHE A 194 6.44 15.79 -0.59
C PHE A 194 6.27 15.94 -2.10
N ALA A 195 6.63 14.86 -2.79
CA ALA A 195 6.42 14.69 -4.21
C ALA A 195 4.92 14.76 -4.54
N ASP A 196 4.51 15.64 -5.44
CA ASP A 196 3.13 15.67 -5.94
C ASP A 196 2.97 14.64 -7.08
N ILE A 197 2.92 13.36 -6.74
CA ILE A 197 2.68 12.29 -7.72
C ILE A 197 1.20 12.16 -7.93
N ASP A 198 0.75 12.36 -9.17
CA ASP A 198 -0.61 12.03 -9.57
C ASP A 198 -0.71 10.51 -9.84
N PRO A 199 -1.37 9.72 -8.98
CA PRO A 199 -1.49 8.28 -9.16
C PRO A 199 -2.32 7.92 -10.40
N PHE A 200 -3.15 8.82 -10.93
CA PHE A 200 -3.92 8.61 -12.16
C PHE A 200 -3.04 8.72 -13.42
N GLU A 201 -1.82 9.26 -13.31
CA GLU A 201 -0.86 9.27 -14.42
C GLU A 201 0.07 8.05 -14.43
N ILE A 202 0.04 7.20 -13.40
CA ILE A 202 0.93 6.03 -13.29
C ILE A 202 0.29 4.80 -13.94
N PRO A 203 0.79 4.34 -15.10
CA PRO A 203 0.14 3.27 -15.86
C PRO A 203 0.43 1.89 -15.25
N LEU A 204 -0.59 1.03 -15.22
CA LEU A 204 -0.49 -0.36 -14.76
C LEU A 204 -1.03 -1.34 -15.81
N MET A 205 -0.46 -2.55 -15.85
CA MET A 205 -0.99 -3.68 -16.62
C MET A 205 -2.00 -4.49 -15.79
N GLY A 206 -3.20 -4.70 -16.32
CA GLY A 206 -4.24 -5.49 -15.66
C GLY A 206 -4.18 -6.98 -15.98
N PHE A 207 -4.42 -7.80 -14.95
CA PHE A 207 -4.52 -9.25 -15.05
C PHE A 207 -5.70 -9.79 -14.23
N ARG A 208 -6.38 -10.80 -14.77
CA ARG A 208 -7.35 -11.62 -14.04
C ARG A 208 -6.74 -12.98 -13.71
N LEU A 209 -6.89 -13.38 -12.45
CA LEU A 209 -6.42 -14.65 -11.91
C LEU A 209 -7.61 -15.55 -11.60
N THR A 210 -7.60 -16.75 -12.14
CA THR A 210 -8.59 -17.80 -11.83
C THR A 210 -7.87 -19.07 -11.38
N ASP A 211 -8.58 -19.93 -10.65
CA ASP A 211 -8.08 -21.27 -10.35
C ASP A 211 -7.82 -22.03 -11.67
N ALA A 212 -6.72 -22.79 -11.71
CA ALA A 212 -6.49 -23.71 -12.81
C ALA A 212 -7.49 -24.87 -12.71
N GLU A 213 -8.12 -25.21 -13.84
CA GLU A 213 -9.01 -26.37 -13.96
C GLU A 213 -8.28 -27.70 -13.70
#